data_AF-A0A521IFG0-F1
#
_entry.id   AF-A0A521IFG0-F1
#
_cell.length_a   1.000
_cell.length_b   1.000
_cell.length_c   1.000
_cell.angle_alpha   90.00
_cell.angle_beta   90.00
_cell.angle_gamma   90.00
#
_symmetry.space_group_name_H-M   'P 1'
#
loop_
_entity.id
_entity.type
_entity.pdbx_description
1 polymer ?
#
loop_
_entity_poly.entity_id
_entity_poly.type
_entity_poly.pdbx_seq_one_letter_code
_entity_poly.pdbx_strand_id
1 'polypeptide(L)'
;MINWKKIFEVEERQFGEMGEREKYVYFLLLQYRSPYLWGKELPSGADCSGAVCLAIAAATGKIIRTTADGLFKKYFTVKNPEIDDIQAVFFVTQYDRQHGDRVAKRGEVVHVAGVIHEGVVMNVVEPKADIRLTSSMRHSYSLMGCEMVIRGLDRKALEEGEKAGEDLFGLDPEFGAFVVAANAVKEKPAIW
;
A
#
# COMPACT_ATOMS: atom_id res chain seq x y z
N MET A 1 15.10 29.14 -12.20
CA MET A 1 14.98 27.76 -12.73
C MET A 1 15.35 26.81 -11.61
N ILE A 2 14.59 25.75 -11.38
CA ILE A 2 14.83 24.79 -10.27
C ILE A 2 15.84 23.72 -10.73
N ASN A 3 16.80 23.37 -9.87
CA ASN A 3 17.75 22.29 -10.12
C ASN A 3 17.18 20.94 -9.63
N TRP A 4 16.39 20.30 -10.49
CA TRP A 4 15.73 19.03 -10.18
C TRP A 4 16.69 17.91 -9.80
N LYS A 5 17.86 17.82 -10.46
CA LYS A 5 18.88 16.83 -10.11
C LYS A 5 19.29 16.95 -8.65
N LYS A 6 19.53 18.17 -8.18
CA LYS A 6 19.96 18.39 -6.79
C LYS A 6 18.85 18.08 -5.78
N ILE A 7 17.60 18.34 -6.14
CA ILE A 7 16.44 17.96 -5.31
C ILE A 7 16.37 16.44 -5.16
N PHE A 8 16.46 15.69 -6.26
CA PHE A 8 16.39 14.23 -6.20
C PHE A 8 17.58 13.58 -5.47
N GLU A 9 18.78 14.15 -5.56
CA GLU A 9 19.94 13.70 -4.74
C GLU A 9 19.66 13.85 -3.24
N VAL A 10 18.99 14.93 -2.82
CA VAL A 10 18.63 15.14 -1.41
C VAL A 10 17.53 14.19 -0.98
N GLU A 11 16.53 14.00 -1.84
CA GLU A 11 15.41 13.08 -1.59
C GLU A 11 15.89 11.64 -1.44
N GLU A 12 16.78 11.19 -2.32
CA GLU A 12 17.37 9.85 -2.26
C GLU A 12 18.11 9.62 -0.93
N ARG A 13 18.89 10.61 -0.48
CA ARG A 13 19.58 10.55 0.81
C ARG A 13 18.60 10.52 1.99
N GLN A 14 17.61 11.40 2.00
CA GLN A 14 16.60 11.44 3.06
C GLN A 14 15.83 10.12 3.14
N PHE A 15 15.42 9.59 1.99
CA PHE A 15 14.77 8.29 1.92
C PHE A 15 15.66 7.16 2.44
N GLY A 16 16.97 7.20 2.16
CA GLY A 16 17.94 6.22 2.69
C GLY A 16 18.05 6.22 4.22
N GLU A 17 17.86 7.38 4.86
CA GLU A 17 17.93 7.57 6.31
C GLU A 17 16.62 7.20 7.03
N MET A 18 15.49 7.10 6.31
CA MET A 18 14.20 6.75 6.88
C MET A 18 14.11 5.28 7.35
N GLY A 19 13.47 5.09 8.50
CA GLY A 19 12.99 3.78 8.93
C GLY A 19 11.84 3.26 8.04
N GLU A 20 11.53 1.98 8.13
CA GLU A 20 10.50 1.38 7.25
C GLU A 20 9.12 2.03 7.41
N ARG A 21 8.72 2.36 8.65
CA ARG A 21 7.45 3.02 8.91
C ARG A 21 7.36 4.38 8.21
N GLU A 22 8.44 5.16 8.27
CA GLU A 22 8.53 6.47 7.63
C GLU A 22 8.47 6.32 6.10
N LYS A 23 9.19 5.34 5.52
CA LYS A 23 9.11 5.03 4.09
C LYS A 23 7.70 4.64 3.65
N TYR A 24 7.02 3.82 4.46
CA TYR A 24 5.62 3.44 4.23
C TYR A 24 4.71 4.67 4.23
N VAL A 25 4.82 5.56 5.23
CA VAL A 25 4.06 6.83 5.26
C VAL A 25 4.38 7.70 4.06
N TYR A 26 5.67 7.87 3.74
CA TYR A 26 6.13 8.71 2.65
C TYR A 26 5.49 8.30 1.32
N PHE A 27 5.50 7.00 1.00
CA PHE A 27 4.89 6.50 -0.23
C PHE A 27 3.36 6.57 -0.24
N LEU A 28 2.71 6.40 0.91
CA LEU A 28 1.28 6.69 1.00
C LEU A 28 0.99 8.17 0.74
N LEU A 29 1.79 9.10 1.27
CA LEU A 29 1.59 10.54 1.08
C LEU A 29 1.83 10.99 -0.36
N LEU A 30 2.75 10.35 -1.08
CA LEU A 30 2.95 10.58 -2.52
C LEU A 30 1.70 10.29 -3.36
N GLN A 31 0.80 9.44 -2.86
CA GLN A 31 -0.48 9.18 -3.53
C GLN A 31 -1.48 10.32 -3.35
N TYR A 32 -1.24 11.32 -2.49
CA TYR A 32 -2.23 12.37 -2.26
C TYR A 32 -2.68 13.00 -3.59
N ARG A 33 -3.99 12.90 -3.88
CA ARG A 33 -4.63 13.39 -5.11
C ARG A 33 -4.27 12.67 -6.40
N SER A 34 -3.53 11.58 -6.35
CA SER A 34 -3.35 10.70 -7.51
C SER A 34 -4.70 10.09 -7.94
N PRO A 35 -4.93 9.87 -9.24
CA PRO A 35 -6.12 9.21 -9.74
C PRO A 35 -6.22 7.77 -9.23
N TYR A 36 -7.46 7.33 -8.99
CA TYR A 36 -7.73 5.92 -8.76
C TYR A 36 -7.58 5.15 -10.07
N LEU A 37 -6.72 4.14 -10.09
CA LEU A 37 -6.47 3.30 -11.26
C LEU A 37 -6.66 1.83 -10.91
N TRP A 38 -7.74 1.23 -11.42
CA TRP A 38 -8.09 -0.16 -11.11
C TRP A 38 -6.97 -1.13 -11.47
N GLY A 39 -6.57 -1.97 -10.53
CA GLY A 39 -5.54 -2.98 -10.73
C GLY A 39 -4.11 -2.46 -10.62
N LYS A 40 -3.89 -1.14 -10.53
CA LYS A 40 -2.56 -0.52 -10.58
C LYS A 40 -1.95 -0.27 -9.20
N GLU A 41 -0.63 -0.19 -9.17
CA GLU A 41 0.21 0.08 -7.99
C GLU A 41 1.32 1.11 -8.30
N LEU A 42 0.97 2.18 -9.03
CA LEU A 42 1.94 3.16 -9.51
C LEU A 42 1.99 4.40 -8.60
N PRO A 43 3.16 5.08 -8.51
CA PRO A 43 3.25 6.39 -7.85
C PRO A 43 2.32 7.45 -8.46
N SER A 44 2.03 7.34 -9.75
CA SER A 44 1.14 8.25 -10.49
C SER A 44 -0.34 7.92 -10.34
N GLY A 45 -0.69 6.79 -9.73
CA GLY A 45 -2.07 6.35 -9.54
C GLY A 45 -2.15 4.86 -9.24
N ALA A 46 -3.03 4.48 -8.31
CA ALA A 46 -3.18 3.12 -7.86
C ALA A 46 -4.63 2.82 -7.48
N ASP A 47 -4.95 1.54 -7.29
CA ASP A 47 -6.15 1.14 -6.57
C ASP A 47 -5.89 1.09 -5.05
N CYS A 48 -6.94 0.81 -4.27
CA CYS A 48 -6.88 0.76 -2.82
C CYS A 48 -5.77 -0.17 -2.29
N SER A 49 -5.67 -1.37 -2.86
CA SER A 49 -4.68 -2.38 -2.48
C SER A 49 -3.30 -2.10 -3.07
N GLY A 50 -3.23 -1.59 -4.30
CA GLY A 50 -1.99 -1.25 -4.99
C GLY A 50 -1.24 -0.13 -4.30
N ALA A 51 -1.94 0.87 -3.74
CA ALA A 51 -1.30 1.92 -2.94
C ALA A 51 -0.59 1.36 -1.68
N VAL A 52 -1.20 0.37 -1.03
CA VAL A 52 -0.62 -0.30 0.14
C VAL A 52 0.53 -1.22 -0.26
N CYS A 53 0.37 -2.00 -1.34
CA CYS A 53 1.43 -2.85 -1.91
C CYS A 53 2.67 -2.03 -2.28
N LEU A 54 2.50 -0.91 -3.00
CA LEU A 54 3.57 0.02 -3.35
C LEU A 54 4.30 0.54 -2.11
N ALA A 55 3.55 0.99 -1.10
CA ALA A 55 4.14 1.50 0.13
C ALA A 55 4.92 0.42 0.91
N ILE A 56 4.45 -0.83 0.92
CA ILE A 56 5.17 -1.96 1.52
C ILE A 56 6.45 -2.26 0.75
N ALA A 57 6.38 -2.29 -0.59
CA ALA A 57 7.53 -2.54 -1.44
C ALA A 57 8.62 -1.48 -1.24
N ALA A 58 8.23 -0.21 -1.17
CA ALA A 58 9.17 0.87 -0.89
C ALA A 58 9.75 0.80 0.53
N ALA A 59 8.94 0.43 1.52
CA ALA A 59 9.37 0.38 2.92
C ALA A 59 10.31 -0.78 3.21
N THR A 60 10.03 -1.96 2.66
CA THR A 60 10.67 -3.23 3.04
C THR A 60 11.55 -3.82 1.94
N GLY A 61 11.46 -3.31 0.71
CA GLY A 61 12.06 -3.91 -0.48
C GLY A 61 11.37 -5.22 -0.91
N LYS A 62 10.26 -5.61 -0.28
CA LYS A 62 9.51 -6.83 -0.58
C LYS A 62 8.31 -6.53 -1.45
N ILE A 63 8.27 -7.20 -2.59
CA ILE A 63 7.27 -6.94 -3.61
C ILE A 63 6.18 -7.99 -3.48
N ILE A 64 4.95 -7.51 -3.35
CA ILE A 64 3.75 -8.31 -3.37
C ILE A 64 2.66 -7.55 -4.12
N ARG A 65 1.92 -8.22 -5.01
CA ARG A 65 0.70 -7.66 -5.61
C ARG A 65 -0.50 -8.55 -5.32
N THR A 66 -1.45 -8.02 -4.55
CA THR A 66 -2.67 -8.75 -4.18
C THR A 66 -3.85 -7.82 -3.90
N THR A 67 -5.05 -8.39 -3.73
CA THR A 67 -6.28 -7.65 -3.41
C THR A 67 -6.31 -7.17 -1.96
N ALA A 68 -7.26 -6.29 -1.61
CA ALA A 68 -7.49 -5.90 -0.21
C ALA A 68 -7.75 -7.10 0.72
N ASP A 69 -8.49 -8.10 0.24
CA ASP A 69 -8.76 -9.36 0.96
C ASP A 69 -7.52 -10.24 1.10
N GLY A 70 -6.68 -10.29 0.06
CA GLY A 70 -5.40 -10.99 0.11
C GLY A 70 -4.43 -10.34 1.10
N LEU A 71 -4.32 -9.01 1.10
CA LEU A 71 -3.54 -8.25 2.09
C LEU A 71 -4.00 -8.59 3.51
N PHE A 72 -5.30 -8.55 3.77
CA PHE A 72 -5.87 -8.83 5.08
C PHE A 72 -5.61 -10.26 5.58
N LYS A 73 -5.81 -11.26 4.70
CA LYS A 73 -5.74 -12.68 5.11
C LYS A 73 -4.33 -13.22 5.19
N LYS A 74 -3.42 -12.75 4.32
CA LYS A 74 -2.05 -13.28 4.21
C LYS A 74 -1.03 -12.41 4.93
N TYR A 75 -1.09 -11.09 4.77
CA TYR A 75 0.03 -10.21 5.09
C TYR A 75 -0.23 -9.29 6.28
N PHE A 76 -1.48 -8.91 6.55
CA PHE A 76 -1.86 -8.06 7.67
C PHE A 76 -2.62 -8.86 8.73
N THR A 77 -1.92 -9.79 9.37
CA THR A 77 -2.52 -10.74 10.32
C THR A 77 -2.29 -10.34 11.78
N VAL A 78 -1.39 -9.39 12.06
CA VAL A 78 -1.10 -8.92 13.42
C VAL A 78 -2.30 -8.16 13.98
N LYS A 79 -2.86 -8.66 15.08
CA LYS A 79 -3.94 -8.02 15.81
C LYS A 79 -3.36 -7.05 16.84
N ASN A 80 -4.01 -5.89 17.01
CA ASN A 80 -3.58 -4.82 17.92
C ASN A 80 -2.11 -4.40 17.69
N PRO A 81 -1.76 -3.97 16.46
CA PRO A 81 -0.41 -3.49 16.18
C PRO A 81 -0.06 -2.26 17.02
N GLU A 82 1.23 -2.09 17.30
CA GLU A 82 1.76 -0.90 17.96
C GLU A 82 1.68 0.30 17.01
N ILE A 83 1.60 1.52 17.56
CA ILE A 83 1.40 2.77 16.79
C ILE A 83 2.47 2.94 15.69
N ASP A 84 3.70 2.49 15.97
CA ASP A 84 4.85 2.62 15.07
C ASP A 84 4.98 1.46 14.05
N ASP A 85 4.11 0.44 14.13
CA ASP A 85 4.07 -0.63 13.14
C ASP A 85 3.50 -0.13 11.79
N ILE A 86 3.83 -0.85 10.72
CA ILE A 86 3.11 -0.69 9.44
C ILE A 86 1.70 -1.26 9.63
N GLN A 87 0.69 -0.40 9.46
CA GLN A 87 -0.71 -0.73 9.66
C GLN A 87 -1.56 -0.38 8.44
N ALA A 88 -2.66 -1.11 8.29
CA ALA A 88 -3.71 -0.78 7.34
C ALA A 88 -5.10 -0.97 7.97
N VAL A 89 -6.05 -0.21 7.44
CA VAL A 89 -7.47 -0.29 7.79
C VAL A 89 -8.21 -1.04 6.70
N PHE A 90 -8.93 -2.07 7.10
CA PHE A 90 -9.66 -2.98 6.23
C PHE A 90 -11.17 -2.83 6.46
N PHE A 91 -11.95 -2.92 5.39
CA PHE A 91 -13.40 -2.83 5.44
C PHE A 91 -14.02 -4.18 5.06
N VAL A 92 -14.45 -4.91 6.09
CA VAL A 92 -14.94 -6.29 6.03
C VAL A 92 -16.46 -6.29 5.92
N THR A 93 -17.02 -6.97 4.93
CA THR A 93 -18.47 -7.09 4.76
C THR A 93 -19.13 -7.87 5.91
N GLN A 94 -20.24 -7.36 6.42
CA GLN A 94 -21.02 -8.01 7.49
C GLN A 94 -22.07 -9.00 6.95
N TYR A 95 -22.42 -8.89 5.68
CA TYR A 95 -23.36 -9.74 4.94
C TYR A 95 -22.99 -9.73 3.45
N ASP A 96 -23.53 -10.69 2.70
CA ASP A 96 -23.39 -10.72 1.24
C ASP A 96 -23.95 -9.43 0.63
N ARG A 97 -23.14 -8.72 -0.16
CA ARG A 97 -23.54 -7.43 -0.74
C ARG A 97 -22.99 -7.24 -2.15
N GLN A 98 -23.66 -6.39 -2.94
CA GLN A 98 -23.13 -5.97 -4.23
C GLN A 98 -21.83 -5.15 -4.03
N HIS A 99 -20.81 -5.48 -4.82
CA HIS A 99 -19.53 -4.80 -4.90
C HIS A 99 -19.01 -4.86 -6.33
N GLY A 100 -19.11 -3.73 -7.05
CA GLY A 100 -18.90 -3.69 -8.49
C GLY A 100 -19.89 -4.61 -9.21
N ASP A 101 -19.40 -5.47 -10.09
CA ASP A 101 -20.20 -6.40 -10.89
C ASP A 101 -20.45 -7.76 -10.21
N ARG A 102 -20.03 -7.93 -8.95
CA ARG A 102 -20.17 -9.18 -8.21
C ARG A 102 -20.76 -9.00 -6.82
N VAL A 103 -21.08 -10.13 -6.19
CA VAL A 103 -21.44 -10.17 -4.77
C VAL A 103 -20.17 -10.44 -3.97
N ALA A 104 -19.81 -9.51 -3.08
CA ALA A 104 -18.83 -9.74 -2.03
C ALA A 104 -19.49 -10.55 -0.91
N LYS A 105 -18.85 -11.64 -0.50
CA LYS A 105 -19.38 -12.54 0.52
C LYS A 105 -19.16 -11.98 1.91
N ARG A 106 -20.01 -12.35 2.87
CA ARG A 106 -19.79 -12.01 4.29
C ARG A 106 -18.36 -12.38 4.73
N GLY A 107 -17.68 -11.46 5.41
CA GLY A 107 -16.31 -11.64 5.91
C GLY A 107 -15.22 -11.34 4.87
N GLU A 108 -15.60 -10.93 3.66
CA GLU A 108 -14.67 -10.52 2.62
C GLU A 108 -14.27 -9.05 2.78
N VAL A 109 -13.01 -8.72 2.50
CA VAL A 109 -12.57 -7.32 2.47
C VAL A 109 -12.81 -6.72 1.10
N VAL A 110 -13.55 -5.61 1.06
CA VAL A 110 -13.89 -4.88 -0.16
C VAL A 110 -13.08 -3.59 -0.35
N HIS A 111 -12.36 -3.16 0.67
CA HIS A 111 -11.52 -1.96 0.61
C HIS A 111 -10.42 -1.99 1.67
N VAL A 112 -9.30 -1.33 1.39
CA VAL A 112 -8.19 -1.12 2.32
C VAL A 112 -7.66 0.30 2.20
N ALA A 113 -7.18 0.86 3.31
CA ALA A 113 -6.51 2.15 3.37
C ALA A 113 -5.25 2.05 4.24
N GLY A 114 -4.12 2.57 3.76
CA GLY A 114 -2.87 2.55 4.51
C GLY A 114 -2.88 3.60 5.63
N VAL A 115 -2.37 3.24 6.82
CA VAL A 115 -2.32 4.16 7.97
C VAL A 115 -1.13 5.12 7.84
N ILE A 116 -1.42 6.42 7.84
CA ILE A 116 -0.41 7.47 7.86
C ILE A 116 0.01 7.73 9.31
N HIS A 117 -0.96 7.93 10.19
CA HIS A 117 -0.77 8.20 11.61
C HIS A 117 -1.98 7.66 12.39
N GLU A 118 -1.93 7.68 13.73
CA GLU A 118 -3.07 7.26 14.54
C GLU A 118 -4.35 8.00 14.11
N GLY A 119 -5.37 7.22 13.72
CA GLY A 119 -6.65 7.75 13.26
C GLY A 119 -6.66 8.38 11.86
N VAL A 120 -5.53 8.44 11.14
CA VAL A 120 -5.38 9.08 9.83
C VAL A 120 -4.88 8.09 8.78
N VAL A 121 -5.57 8.00 7.65
CA VAL A 121 -5.24 7.06 6.56
C VAL A 121 -5.12 7.76 5.21
N MET A 122 -4.33 7.17 4.32
CA MET A 122 -4.42 7.44 2.89
C MET A 122 -5.51 6.56 2.30
N ASN A 123 -6.61 7.17 1.88
CA ASN A 123 -7.73 6.48 1.28
C ASN A 123 -7.69 6.62 -0.24
N VAL A 124 -7.36 5.54 -0.95
CA VAL A 124 -7.30 5.50 -2.41
C VAL A 124 -8.57 4.88 -2.95
N VAL A 125 -9.52 5.72 -3.38
CA VAL A 125 -10.82 5.33 -3.94
C VAL A 125 -11.19 6.29 -5.07
N GLU A 126 -12.09 5.90 -5.97
CA GLU A 126 -12.55 6.77 -7.05
C GLU A 126 -13.12 8.11 -6.53
N PRO A 127 -12.83 9.24 -7.18
CA PRO A 127 -12.00 9.38 -8.39
C PRO A 127 -10.48 9.51 -8.10
N LYS A 128 -10.09 9.76 -6.85
CA LYS A 128 -8.71 10.07 -6.47
C LYS A 128 -8.44 9.80 -5.00
N ALA A 129 -7.18 9.57 -4.68
CA ALA A 129 -6.69 9.41 -3.33
C ALA A 129 -6.85 10.69 -2.48
N ASP A 130 -7.17 10.49 -1.20
CA ASP A 130 -7.35 11.57 -0.22
C ASP A 130 -6.98 11.13 1.19
N ILE A 131 -6.60 12.10 2.04
CA ILE A 131 -6.32 11.84 3.46
C ILE A 131 -7.64 11.87 4.22
N ARG A 132 -7.91 10.81 4.99
CA ARG A 132 -9.18 10.66 5.71
C ARG A 132 -8.96 10.29 7.17
N LEU A 133 -9.88 10.72 8.01
CA LEU A 133 -9.98 10.22 9.38
C LEU A 133 -10.68 8.86 9.38
N THR A 134 -10.13 7.90 10.11
CA THR A 134 -10.72 6.57 10.30
C THR A 134 -12.11 6.65 10.91
N SER A 135 -12.38 7.62 11.79
CA SER A 135 -13.70 7.88 12.35
C SER A 135 -14.72 8.22 11.26
N SER A 136 -14.37 9.09 10.31
CA SER A 136 -15.24 9.41 9.17
C SER A 136 -15.48 8.18 8.30
N MET A 137 -14.42 7.42 7.98
CA MET A 137 -14.55 6.22 7.15
C MET A 137 -15.38 5.14 7.82
N ARG A 138 -15.22 4.90 9.13
CA ARG A 138 -16.01 3.94 9.90
C ARG A 138 -17.51 4.19 9.72
N HIS A 139 -17.96 5.44 9.84
CA HIS A 139 -19.37 5.78 9.66
C HIS A 139 -19.84 5.51 8.22
N SER A 140 -19.09 5.98 7.21
CA SER A 140 -19.46 5.78 5.81
C SER A 140 -19.52 4.31 5.42
N TYR A 141 -18.54 3.51 5.84
CA TYR A 141 -18.49 2.08 5.52
C TYR A 141 -19.48 1.23 6.34
N SER A 142 -19.81 1.65 7.56
CA SER A 142 -20.86 1.00 8.36
C SER A 142 -22.23 1.09 7.66
N LEU A 143 -22.56 2.25 7.07
CA LEU A 143 -23.77 2.42 6.27
C LEU A 143 -23.79 1.53 5.01
N MET A 144 -22.61 1.13 4.52
CA MET A 144 -22.46 0.18 3.41
C MET A 144 -22.36 -1.29 3.87
N GLY A 145 -22.69 -1.58 5.14
CA GLY A 145 -22.66 -2.94 5.67
C GLY A 145 -21.26 -3.50 5.88
N CYS A 146 -20.27 -2.64 6.13
CA CYS A 146 -18.89 -3.05 6.40
C CYS A 146 -18.48 -2.69 7.83
N GLU A 147 -17.71 -3.58 8.45
CA GLU A 147 -16.99 -3.31 9.69
C GLU A 147 -15.56 -2.90 9.38
N MET A 148 -15.08 -1.90 10.12
CA MET A 148 -13.73 -1.39 9.97
C MET A 148 -12.79 -2.09 10.96
N VAL A 149 -11.71 -2.67 10.45
CA VAL A 149 -10.74 -3.45 11.23
C VAL A 149 -9.33 -2.93 10.96
N ILE A 150 -8.53 -2.71 12.00
CA ILE A 150 -7.11 -2.34 11.88
C ILE A 150 -6.24 -3.58 12.10
N ARG A 151 -5.23 -3.76 11.25
CA ARG A 151 -4.24 -4.83 11.37
C ARG A 151 -2.84 -4.31 11.07
N GLY A 152 -1.86 -4.94 11.71
CA GLY A 152 -0.44 -4.73 11.42
C GLY A 152 0.09 -5.73 10.41
N LEU A 153 1.16 -5.33 9.73
CA LEU A 153 1.90 -6.18 8.81
C LEU A 153 2.63 -7.31 9.56
N ASP A 154 2.41 -8.54 9.14
CA ASP A 154 3.16 -9.71 9.54
C ASP A 154 4.39 -9.87 8.63
N ARG A 155 5.54 -9.50 9.19
CA ARG A 155 6.83 -9.52 8.48
C ARG A 155 7.20 -10.91 8.00
N LYS A 156 6.91 -11.95 8.78
CA LYS A 156 7.25 -13.32 8.43
C LYS A 156 6.41 -13.78 7.24
N ALA A 157 5.11 -13.51 7.27
CA ALA A 157 4.22 -13.85 6.17
C ALA A 157 4.58 -13.07 4.89
N LEU A 158 5.02 -11.81 5.01
CA LEU A 158 5.50 -11.03 3.86
C LEU A 158 6.76 -11.65 3.24
N GLU A 159 7.74 -12.03 4.06
CA GLU A 159 8.97 -12.69 3.57
C GLU A 159 8.70 -14.04 2.90
N GLU A 160 7.77 -14.82 3.44
CA GLU A 160 7.37 -16.11 2.85
C GLU A 160 6.62 -15.91 1.53
N GLY A 161 5.70 -14.94 1.45
CA GLY A 161 4.94 -14.63 0.24
C GLY A 161 5.81 -14.13 -0.91
N GLU A 162 6.77 -13.24 -0.64
CA GLU A 162 7.71 -12.75 -1.66
C GLU A 162 8.58 -13.87 -2.22
N LYS A 163 9.10 -14.77 -1.37
CA LYS A 163 9.88 -15.94 -1.81
C LYS A 163 9.07 -16.93 -2.65
N ALA A 164 7.79 -17.07 -2.35
CA ALA A 164 6.91 -17.97 -3.09
C ALA A 164 6.57 -17.42 -4.49
N GLY A 165 6.75 -16.11 -4.73
CA GLY A 165 6.41 -15.47 -6.00
C GLY A 165 4.90 -15.52 -6.31
N GLU A 166 4.05 -15.67 -5.28
CA GLU A 166 2.59 -15.74 -5.41
C GLU A 166 1.97 -14.35 -5.63
N ASP A 167 2.38 -13.64 -6.69
CA ASP A 167 1.69 -12.43 -7.13
C ASP A 167 0.43 -12.83 -7.88
N LEU A 168 -0.74 -12.65 -7.26
CA LEU A 168 -2.06 -13.02 -7.81
C LEU A 168 -2.34 -12.39 -9.18
N PHE A 169 -1.66 -11.29 -9.52
CA PHE A 169 -1.82 -10.56 -10.77
C PHE A 169 -0.52 -10.38 -11.58
N GLY A 170 0.61 -10.89 -11.06
CA GLY A 170 1.93 -10.46 -11.52
C GLY A 170 2.21 -8.99 -11.19
N LEU A 171 3.48 -8.60 -11.24
CA LEU A 171 3.89 -7.19 -11.12
C LEU A 171 3.29 -6.38 -12.27
N ASP A 172 2.74 -5.20 -11.99
CA ASP A 172 2.36 -4.29 -13.07
C ASP A 172 3.62 -3.96 -13.93
N PRO A 173 3.57 -4.07 -15.27
CA PRO A 173 4.74 -3.84 -16.11
C PRO A 173 5.34 -2.44 -16.00
N GLU A 174 4.51 -1.42 -15.77
CA GLU A 174 4.98 -0.04 -15.53
C GLU A 174 5.59 0.07 -14.14
N PHE A 175 5.07 -0.67 -13.14
CA PHE A 175 5.70 -0.74 -11.83
C PHE A 175 7.06 -1.46 -11.88
N GLY A 176 7.19 -2.48 -12.73
CA GLY A 176 8.45 -3.18 -13.00
C GLY A 176 9.59 -2.26 -13.44
N ALA A 177 9.29 -1.19 -14.16
CA ALA A 177 10.29 -0.20 -14.56
C ALA A 177 10.93 0.52 -13.35
N PHE A 178 10.20 0.64 -12.23
CA PHE A 178 10.71 1.23 -10.99
C PHE A 178 11.48 0.22 -10.12
N VAL A 179 11.15 -1.08 -10.24
CA VAL A 179 11.73 -2.16 -9.44
C VAL A 179 13.09 -2.65 -9.98
N VAL A 180 13.25 -2.72 -11.30
CA VAL A 180 14.45 -3.30 -11.95
C VAL A 180 15.71 -2.44 -11.75
N ALA A 181 15.56 -1.15 -11.45
CA ALA A 181 16.70 -0.25 -11.26
C ALA A 181 17.53 -0.55 -10.00
N ALA A 182 16.96 -1.17 -8.95
CA ALA A 182 17.66 -1.39 -7.68
C ALA A 182 18.75 -2.49 -7.76
N ASN A 183 18.60 -3.48 -8.65
CA ASN A 183 19.58 -4.54 -8.84
C ASN A 183 20.66 -4.21 -9.89
N ALA A 184 20.45 -3.19 -10.72
CA ALA A 184 21.41 -2.76 -11.74
C ALA A 184 22.48 -1.77 -11.22
N VAL A 185 22.30 -1.19 -10.02
CA VAL A 185 23.26 -0.22 -9.44
C VAL A 185 24.45 -0.89 -8.74
N LYS A 186 24.49 -2.23 -8.64
CA LYS A 186 25.63 -2.97 -8.08
C LYS A 186 26.79 -3.23 -9.04
N GLU A 187 26.71 -2.81 -10.30
CA GLU A 187 27.84 -2.92 -11.23
C GLU A 187 28.13 -1.62 -11.97
N LYS A 188 28.91 -0.75 -11.32
CA LYS A 188 29.97 -0.03 -12.04
C LYS A 188 31.29 -0.34 -11.36
N PRO A 189 32.17 -1.18 -11.94
CA PRO A 189 33.54 -1.20 -11.48
C PRO A 189 34.14 0.18 -11.76
N ALA A 190 34.83 0.73 -10.76
CA ALA A 190 35.67 1.89 -10.93
C ALA A 190 36.73 1.56 -11.99
N ILE A 191 36.69 2.27 -13.11
CA ILE A 191 37.78 2.27 -14.07
C ILE A 191 38.60 3.52 -13.78
N TRP A 192 39.82 3.28 -13.30
CA TRP A 192 40.91 4.25 -13.19
C TRP A 192 41.36 4.72 -14.58
#